data_AF-A0A1G7ZLT2-F1
#
_entry.id   AF-A0A1G7ZLT2-F1
#
_cell.length_a   1.000
_cell.length_b   1.000
_cell.length_c   1.000
_cell.angle_alpha   90.00
_cell.angle_beta   90.00
_cell.angle_gamma   90.00
#
_symmetry.space_group_name_H-M   'P 1'
#
loop_
_entity.id
_entity.type
_entity.pdbx_description
1 polymer ?
#
loop_
_entity_poly.entity_id
_entity_poly.type
_entity_poly.pdbx_seq_one_letter_code
_entity_poly.pdbx_strand_id
1 'polypeptide(L)'
;MFFVRWVPTFLAYPLGALIASSVMGSDRSAAAALGAGAIVGAVVGLAQWLALGRIVDWRWPLVTTAALALGSAAATLIVGARLTPMAAIIGGAILGLVGGASQGVLVARAVSARRAHAVFRIAAVWAASLSISWAGAWLITATMPVEFARAGVIFGTAGALAATCVTGVVLRVLLRDRMIRPSPDESARSRMTDAAALVISATDDRRD
;
A
#
# COMPACT_ATOMS: atom_id res chain seq x y z
N MET A 1 -13.45 10.45 -3.82
CA MET A 1 -12.60 9.89 -4.89
C MET A 1 -11.48 8.96 -4.42
N PHE A 2 -11.00 9.03 -3.16
CA PHE A 2 -9.93 8.14 -2.66
C PHE A 2 -10.18 6.64 -2.93
N PHE A 3 -11.32 6.10 -2.47
CA PHE A 3 -11.62 4.66 -2.64
C PHE A 3 -11.79 4.24 -4.11
N VAL A 4 -12.27 5.14 -4.98
CA VAL A 4 -12.40 4.85 -6.42
C VAL A 4 -11.03 4.60 -7.06
N ARG A 5 -9.99 5.28 -6.59
CA ARG A 5 -8.61 5.06 -7.04
C ARG A 5 -7.93 3.90 -6.31
N TRP A 6 -8.23 3.74 -5.02
CA TRP A 6 -7.56 2.76 -4.16
C TRP A 6 -8.07 1.33 -4.33
N VAL A 7 -9.40 1.11 -4.36
CA VAL A 7 -9.97 -0.24 -4.42
C VAL A 7 -9.46 -1.03 -5.62
N PRO A 8 -9.39 -0.48 -6.86
CA PRO A 8 -8.88 -1.23 -8.02
C PRO A 8 -7.45 -1.77 -7.88
N THR A 9 -6.65 -1.25 -6.94
CA THR A 9 -5.29 -1.77 -6.67
C THR A 9 -5.29 -3.23 -6.23
N PHE A 10 -6.43 -3.75 -5.76
CA PHE A 10 -6.54 -5.17 -5.41
C PHE A 10 -6.22 -6.10 -6.59
N LEU A 11 -6.47 -5.67 -7.84
CA LEU A 11 -6.18 -6.44 -9.06
C LEU A 11 -4.67 -6.64 -9.28
N ALA A 12 -3.83 -5.81 -8.66
CA ALA A 12 -2.38 -5.95 -8.73
C ALA A 12 -1.88 -7.24 -8.05
N TYR A 13 -2.60 -7.74 -7.04
CA TYR A 13 -2.26 -8.98 -6.35
C TYR A 13 -2.42 -10.22 -7.25
N PRO A 14 -3.60 -10.53 -7.84
CA PRO A 14 -3.74 -11.67 -8.74
C PRO A 14 -2.90 -11.50 -10.01
N LEU A 15 -2.77 -10.27 -10.54
CA LEU A 15 -1.91 -10.03 -11.70
C LEU A 15 -0.43 -10.33 -11.38
N GLY A 16 0.08 -9.82 -10.26
CA GLY A 16 1.43 -10.10 -9.80
C GLY A 16 1.65 -11.59 -9.54
N ALA A 17 0.67 -12.28 -8.95
CA ALA A 17 0.73 -13.73 -8.72
C ALA A 17 0.82 -14.51 -10.03
N LEU A 18 0.01 -14.15 -11.03
CA LEU A 18 0.05 -14.77 -12.35
C LEU A 18 1.42 -14.60 -13.01
N ILE A 19 1.96 -13.38 -13.01
CA ILE A 19 3.29 -13.11 -13.57
C ILE A 19 4.36 -13.90 -12.80
N ALA A 20 4.35 -13.86 -11.47
CA ALA A 20 5.31 -14.57 -10.65
C ALA A 20 5.27 -16.09 -10.89
N SER A 21 4.08 -16.68 -11.00
CA SER A 21 3.91 -18.11 -11.29
C SER A 21 4.45 -18.50 -12.67
N SER A 22 4.33 -17.62 -13.67
CA SER A 22 4.86 -17.85 -15.01
C SER A 22 6.38 -17.82 -15.07
N VAL A 23 7.03 -17.06 -14.19
CA VAL A 23 8.49 -16.91 -14.15
C VAL A 23 9.15 -17.94 -13.23
N MET A 24 8.59 -18.17 -12.05
CA MET A 24 9.19 -19.02 -11.00
C MET A 24 8.75 -20.49 -11.08
N GLY A 25 7.68 -20.78 -11.82
CA GLY A 25 7.13 -22.13 -11.93
C GLY A 25 6.66 -22.70 -10.59
N SER A 26 6.95 -23.98 -10.34
CA SER A 26 6.54 -24.70 -9.14
C SER A 26 7.58 -24.69 -8.00
N ASP A 27 8.69 -23.96 -8.14
CA ASP A 27 9.70 -23.90 -7.08
C ASP A 27 9.15 -23.18 -5.83
N ARG A 28 9.37 -23.79 -4.66
CA ARG A 28 8.94 -23.30 -3.35
C ARG A 28 10.13 -22.96 -2.45
N SER A 29 11.33 -22.88 -3.00
CA SER A 29 12.55 -22.45 -2.31
C SER A 29 12.45 -21.00 -1.83
N ALA A 30 13.27 -20.63 -0.84
CA ALA A 30 13.35 -19.24 -0.37
C ALA A 30 13.83 -18.28 -1.47
N ALA A 31 14.66 -18.76 -2.41
CA ALA A 31 15.11 -17.98 -3.57
C ALA A 31 13.97 -17.71 -4.55
N ALA A 32 13.15 -18.73 -4.85
CA ALA A 32 11.94 -18.55 -5.66
C ALA A 32 10.93 -17.62 -4.95
N ALA A 33 10.77 -17.74 -3.64
CA ALA A 33 9.92 -16.84 -2.85
C ALA A 33 10.42 -15.39 -2.89
N LEU A 34 11.73 -15.17 -2.84
CA LEU A 34 12.34 -13.84 -3.01
C LEU A 34 12.00 -13.24 -4.38
N GLY A 35 12.18 -14.01 -5.45
CA GLY A 35 11.90 -13.58 -6.82
C GLY A 35 10.41 -13.31 -7.05
N ALA A 36 9.54 -14.24 -6.65
CA ALA A 36 8.10 -14.08 -6.74
C ALA A 36 7.60 -12.88 -5.91
N GLY A 37 8.13 -12.71 -4.70
CA GLY A 37 7.86 -11.55 -3.86
C GLY A 37 8.29 -10.23 -4.51
N ALA A 38 9.43 -10.19 -5.20
CA ALA A 38 9.87 -9.02 -5.96
C ALA A 38 8.91 -8.68 -7.11
N ILE A 39 8.47 -9.68 -7.88
CA ILE A 39 7.52 -9.49 -8.98
C ILE A 39 6.19 -8.96 -8.46
N VAL A 40 5.60 -9.62 -7.46
CA VAL A 40 4.33 -9.20 -6.86
C VAL A 40 4.47 -7.81 -6.24
N GLY A 41 5.58 -7.54 -5.55
CA GLY A 41 5.86 -6.27 -4.91
C GLY A 41 6.01 -5.10 -5.87
N ALA A 42 6.59 -5.34 -7.05
CA ALA A 42 6.68 -4.32 -8.11
C ALA A 42 5.30 -3.97 -8.66
N VAL A 43 4.47 -4.98 -8.97
CA VAL A 43 3.12 -4.79 -9.51
C VAL A 43 2.21 -4.10 -8.49
N VAL A 44 2.19 -4.60 -7.25
CA VAL A 44 1.39 -4.03 -6.14
C VAL A 44 1.88 -2.63 -5.77
N GLY A 45 3.19 -2.45 -5.62
CA GLY A 45 3.78 -1.18 -5.26
C GLY A 45 3.50 -0.09 -6.30
N LEU A 46 3.59 -0.42 -7.59
CA LEU A 46 3.27 0.51 -8.67
C LEU A 46 1.78 0.86 -8.68
N ALA A 47 0.88 -0.13 -8.58
CA ALA A 47 -0.56 0.12 -8.55
C ALA A 47 -0.97 1.01 -7.37
N GLN A 48 -0.44 0.72 -6.18
CA GLN A 48 -0.67 1.54 -4.98
C GLN A 48 -0.14 2.97 -5.14
N TRP A 49 1.07 3.11 -5.71
CA TRP A 49 1.65 4.43 -5.96
C TRP A 49 0.84 5.23 -6.97
N LEU A 50 0.34 4.63 -8.05
CA LEU A 50 -0.54 5.30 -9.02
C LEU A 50 -1.88 5.73 -8.38
N ALA A 51 -2.43 4.89 -7.50
CA ALA A 51 -3.64 5.20 -6.76
C ALA A 51 -3.46 6.39 -5.79
N LEU A 52 -2.34 6.40 -5.05
CA LEU A 52 -2.01 7.44 -4.06
C LEU A 52 -1.42 8.71 -4.69
N GLY A 53 -0.80 8.60 -5.86
CA GLY A 53 -0.14 9.69 -6.56
C GLY A 53 0.91 10.41 -5.70
N ARG A 54 0.91 11.74 -5.78
CA ARG A 54 1.87 12.61 -5.06
C ARG A 54 1.68 12.66 -3.54
N ILE A 55 0.68 11.95 -2.99
CA ILE A 55 0.47 11.88 -1.53
C ILE A 55 1.62 11.11 -0.85
N VAL A 56 2.21 10.14 -1.56
CA VAL A 56 3.33 9.34 -1.09
C VAL A 56 4.57 9.55 -1.95
N ASP A 57 5.73 9.19 -1.39
CA ASP A 57 7.03 9.30 -2.04
C ASP A 57 7.12 8.37 -3.27
N TRP A 58 7.87 8.78 -4.30
CA TRP A 58 8.17 7.96 -5.49
C TRP A 58 8.90 6.66 -5.15
N ARG A 59 9.52 6.59 -3.97
CA ARG A 59 10.16 5.38 -3.42
C ARG A 59 9.16 4.30 -3.01
N TRP A 60 7.85 4.58 -2.99
CA TRP A 60 6.83 3.62 -2.58
C TRP A 60 6.89 2.27 -3.30
N PRO A 61 7.00 2.20 -4.65
CA PRO A 61 7.08 0.93 -5.36
C PRO A 61 8.36 0.16 -5.02
N LEU A 62 9.49 0.85 -4.90
CA LEU A 62 10.79 0.23 -4.57
C LEU A 62 10.77 -0.40 -3.17
N VAL A 63 10.26 0.35 -2.18
CA VAL A 63 10.15 -0.14 -0.81
C VAL A 63 9.18 -1.31 -0.71
N THR A 64 8.05 -1.25 -1.44
CA THR A 64 7.08 -2.36 -1.50
C THR A 64 7.70 -3.60 -2.14
N THR A 65 8.44 -3.42 -3.24
CA THR A 65 9.16 -4.50 -3.94
C THR A 65 10.15 -5.20 -3.03
N ALA A 66 11.04 -4.42 -2.38
CA ALA A 66 12.04 -4.98 -1.47
C ALA A 66 11.39 -5.67 -0.27
N ALA A 67 10.36 -5.06 0.31
CA ALA A 67 9.68 -5.63 1.46
C ALA A 67 8.95 -6.94 1.15
N LEU A 68 8.28 -7.03 -0.01
CA LEU A 68 7.63 -8.28 -0.43
C LEU A 68 8.66 -9.35 -0.81
N ALA A 69 9.77 -8.99 -1.48
CA ALA A 69 10.83 -9.95 -1.80
C ALA A 69 11.44 -10.56 -0.52
N LEU A 70 11.91 -9.70 0.39
CA LEU A 70 12.55 -10.13 1.63
C LEU A 70 11.56 -10.79 2.58
N GLY A 71 10.35 -10.24 2.69
CA GLY A 71 9.28 -10.81 3.52
C GLY A 71 8.86 -12.19 3.05
N SER A 72 8.75 -12.41 1.74
CA SER A 72 8.43 -13.73 1.16
C SER A 72 9.51 -14.76 1.47
N ALA A 73 10.78 -14.41 1.25
CA ALA A 73 11.90 -15.29 1.59
C ALA A 73 11.92 -15.60 3.09
N ALA A 74 11.76 -14.60 3.95
CA ALA A 74 11.74 -14.76 5.40
C ALA A 74 10.57 -15.64 5.86
N ALA A 75 9.36 -15.43 5.34
CA ALA A 75 8.22 -16.27 5.65
C ALA A 75 8.48 -17.72 5.25
N THR A 76 8.97 -17.98 4.04
CA THR A 76 9.33 -19.35 3.60
C THR A 76 10.38 -20.00 4.51
N LEU A 77 11.36 -19.24 5.00
CA LEU A 77 12.35 -19.76 5.94
C LEU A 77 11.77 -20.05 7.34
N ILE A 78 10.77 -19.29 7.78
CA ILE A 78 10.17 -19.42 9.12
C ILE A 78 9.08 -20.50 9.17
N VAL A 79 8.12 -20.47 8.24
CA VAL A 79 6.99 -21.42 8.23
C VAL A 79 7.20 -22.63 7.31
N GLY A 80 8.27 -22.62 6.51
CA GLY A 80 8.60 -23.68 5.57
C GLY A 80 7.96 -23.51 4.19
N ALA A 81 8.41 -24.33 3.24
CA ALA A 81 7.99 -24.29 1.84
C ALA A 81 6.58 -24.88 1.58
N ARG A 82 6.02 -25.64 2.54
CA ARG A 82 4.71 -26.28 2.41
C ARG A 82 3.60 -25.28 2.72
N LEU A 83 2.72 -25.06 1.75
CA LEU A 83 1.56 -24.19 1.93
C LEU A 83 0.46 -24.94 2.72
N THR A 84 0.37 -24.63 4.01
CA THR A 84 -0.76 -25.03 4.87
C THR A 84 -1.56 -23.79 5.26
N PRO A 85 -2.85 -23.89 5.62
CA PRO A 85 -3.64 -22.73 6.03
C PRO A 85 -2.97 -21.91 7.15
N MET A 86 -2.45 -22.59 8.18
CA MET A 86 -1.76 -21.93 9.28
C MET A 86 -0.45 -21.27 8.85
N ALA A 87 0.37 -21.96 8.04
CA ALA A 87 1.60 -21.39 7.49
C ALA A 87 1.31 -20.16 6.62
N ALA A 88 0.23 -20.18 5.85
CA ALA A 88 -0.18 -19.07 5.01
C ALA A 88 -0.63 -17.85 5.83
N ILE A 89 -1.41 -18.06 6.91
CA ILE A 89 -1.82 -16.99 7.82
C ILE A 89 -0.61 -16.36 8.52
N ILE A 90 0.30 -17.18 9.06
CA ILE A 90 1.52 -16.70 9.73
C ILE A 90 2.45 -16.01 8.73
N GLY A 91 2.67 -16.60 7.55
CA GLY A 91 3.44 -16.00 6.47
C GLY A 91 2.85 -14.65 6.04
N GLY A 92 1.53 -14.57 5.90
CA GLY A 92 0.80 -13.33 5.67
C GLY A 92 1.05 -12.27 6.74
N ALA A 93 0.99 -12.64 8.01
CA ALA A 93 1.28 -11.74 9.12
C ALA A 93 2.72 -11.21 9.06
N ILE A 94 3.69 -12.07 8.74
CA ILE A 94 5.10 -11.70 8.57
C ILE A 94 5.27 -10.73 7.40
N LEU A 95 4.73 -11.06 6.21
CA LEU A 95 4.84 -10.17 5.04
C LEU A 95 4.16 -8.83 5.30
N GLY A 96 2.97 -8.84 5.89
CA GLY A 96 2.27 -7.60 6.23
C GLY A 96 3.03 -6.77 7.26
N LEU A 97 3.70 -7.40 8.23
CA LEU A 97 4.55 -6.70 9.19
C LEU A 97 5.78 -6.07 8.51
N VAL A 98 6.50 -6.83 7.68
CA VAL A 98 7.69 -6.36 6.94
C VAL A 98 7.32 -5.24 5.96
N GLY A 99 6.27 -5.46 5.16
CA GLY A 99 5.72 -4.49 4.22
C GLY A 99 5.27 -3.21 4.92
N GLY A 100 4.53 -3.35 6.01
CA GLY A 100 3.94 -2.23 6.71
C GLY A 100 4.96 -1.47 7.57
N ALA A 101 5.97 -2.13 8.14
CA ALA A 101 7.09 -1.42 8.77
C ALA A 101 7.84 -0.57 7.74
N SER A 102 8.10 -1.13 6.56
CA SER A 102 8.86 -0.47 5.49
C SER A 102 8.09 0.70 4.88
N GLN A 103 6.83 0.48 4.47
CA GLN A 103 5.95 1.53 3.94
C GLN A 103 5.56 2.55 5.01
N GLY A 104 5.45 2.12 6.27
CA GLY A 104 4.98 2.94 7.39
C GLY A 104 5.88 4.13 7.65
N VAL A 105 7.18 4.00 7.41
CA VAL A 105 8.13 5.12 7.45
C VAL A 105 7.81 6.15 6.36
N LEU A 106 7.41 5.73 5.16
CA LEU A 106 7.02 6.64 4.08
C LEU A 106 5.70 7.34 4.38
N VAL A 107 4.69 6.61 4.88
CA VAL A 107 3.41 7.19 5.32
C VAL A 107 3.65 8.21 6.43
N ALA A 108 4.47 7.85 7.42
CA ALA A 108 4.80 8.71 8.54
C ALA A 108 5.52 10.00 8.10
N ARG A 109 6.49 9.90 7.17
CA ARG A 109 7.18 11.06 6.58
C ARG A 109 6.23 11.93 5.76
N ALA A 110 5.27 11.33 5.08
CA ALA A 110 4.26 12.08 4.36
C ALA A 110 3.42 12.93 5.33
N VAL A 111 3.04 12.41 6.50
CA VAL A 111 2.13 13.13 7.43
C VAL A 111 2.87 14.04 8.42
N SER A 112 3.97 13.59 9.00
CA SER A 112 4.59 14.20 10.18
C SER A 112 6.08 14.48 9.96
N ALA A 113 6.40 15.69 9.48
CA ALA A 113 7.77 16.10 9.21
C ALA A 113 8.59 16.50 10.46
N ARG A 114 8.00 16.59 11.67
CA ARG A 114 8.64 17.29 12.80
C ARG A 114 8.70 16.57 14.16
N ARG A 115 8.13 15.36 14.33
CA ARG A 115 8.16 14.64 15.63
C ARG A 115 8.44 13.15 15.46
N ALA A 116 9.61 12.69 15.92
CA ALA A 116 10.04 11.29 15.84
C ALA A 116 9.02 10.30 16.48
N HIS A 117 8.43 10.66 17.62
CA HIS A 117 7.41 9.84 18.29
C HIS A 117 6.13 9.66 17.44
N ALA A 118 5.73 10.68 16.69
CA ALA A 118 4.58 10.58 15.78
C ALA A 118 4.90 9.67 14.59
N VAL A 119 6.14 9.73 14.09
CA VAL A 119 6.61 8.86 13.00
C VAL A 119 6.54 7.39 13.40
N PHE A 120 7.06 7.05 14.58
CA PHE A 120 7.03 5.68 15.08
C PHE A 120 5.60 5.17 15.26
N ARG A 121 4.70 5.97 15.85
CA ARG A 121 3.30 5.58 16.04
C ARG A 121 2.57 5.33 14.72
N ILE A 122 2.72 6.22 13.73
CA ILE A 122 2.09 6.05 12.42
C ILE A 122 2.63 4.82 11.71
N ALA A 123 3.95 4.63 11.72
CA ALA A 123 4.59 3.46 11.13
C ALA A 123 4.13 2.16 11.81
N ALA A 124 4.03 2.14 13.14
CA ALA A 124 3.56 0.98 13.90
C ALA A 124 2.08 0.67 13.63
N VAL A 125 1.20 1.67 13.59
CA VAL A 125 -0.22 1.49 13.25
C VAL A 125 -0.36 0.92 11.84
N TRP A 126 0.40 1.44 10.88
CA TRP A 126 0.39 0.93 9.52
C TRP A 126 0.92 -0.51 9.44
N ALA A 127 2.03 -0.80 10.12
CA ALA A 127 2.62 -2.14 10.20
C ALA A 127 1.66 -3.17 10.80
N ALA A 128 1.05 -2.85 11.93
CA ALA A 128 0.06 -3.72 12.58
C ALA A 128 -1.17 -3.93 11.68
N SER A 129 -1.68 -2.85 11.06
CA SER A 129 -2.84 -2.93 10.17
C SER A 129 -2.56 -3.81 8.94
N LEU A 130 -1.38 -3.67 8.33
CA LEU A 130 -1.01 -4.47 7.18
C LEU A 130 -0.78 -5.93 7.57
N SER A 131 -0.11 -6.20 8.70
CA SER A 131 0.06 -7.55 9.25
C SER A 131 -1.27 -8.25 9.51
N ILE A 132 -2.19 -7.61 10.24
CA ILE A 132 -3.51 -8.17 10.57
C ILE A 132 -4.34 -8.38 9.30
N SER A 133 -4.36 -7.40 8.39
CA SER A 133 -5.14 -7.52 7.15
C SER A 133 -4.63 -8.62 6.23
N TRP A 134 -3.31 -8.83 6.14
CA TRP A 134 -2.73 -9.90 5.33
C TRP A 134 -2.94 -11.28 5.94
N ALA A 135 -2.83 -11.41 7.27
CA ALA A 135 -3.21 -12.62 7.98
C ALA A 135 -4.70 -12.94 7.75
N GLY A 136 -5.58 -11.95 7.87
CA GLY A 136 -7.01 -12.07 7.59
C GLY A 136 -7.32 -12.43 6.13
N ALA A 137 -6.59 -11.88 5.17
CA ALA A 137 -6.75 -12.21 3.76
C ALA A 137 -6.37 -13.66 3.45
N TRP A 138 -5.33 -14.19 4.10
CA TRP A 138 -5.00 -15.62 4.02
C TRP A 138 -6.03 -16.50 4.71
N LEU A 139 -6.59 -16.06 5.84
CA LEU A 139 -7.70 -16.76 6.48
C LEU A 139 -8.93 -16.85 5.56
N ILE A 140 -9.30 -15.76 4.90
CA ILE A 140 -10.38 -15.73 3.89
C ILE A 140 -10.05 -16.66 2.72
N THR A 141 -8.80 -16.63 2.23
CA THR A 141 -8.39 -17.51 1.12
C THR A 141 -8.45 -18.99 1.52
N ALA A 142 -8.09 -19.31 2.75
CA ALA A 142 -8.10 -20.69 3.26
C ALA A 142 -9.51 -21.29 3.36
N THR A 143 -10.56 -20.47 3.44
CA THR A 143 -11.96 -20.97 3.39
C THR A 143 -12.44 -21.24 1.96
N MET A 144 -11.65 -20.90 0.94
CA MET A 144 -11.98 -21.07 -0.47
C MET A 144 -11.02 -22.09 -1.13
N PRO A 145 -11.38 -23.40 -1.18
CA PRO A 145 -10.44 -24.45 -1.60
C PRO A 145 -9.82 -24.24 -2.99
N VAL A 146 -10.61 -23.72 -3.94
CA VAL A 146 -10.14 -23.45 -5.31
C VAL A 146 -9.14 -22.30 -5.34
N GLU A 147 -9.37 -21.23 -4.58
CA GLU A 147 -8.42 -20.12 -4.50
C GLU A 147 -7.16 -20.53 -3.72
N PHE A 148 -7.33 -21.25 -2.62
CA PHE A 148 -6.21 -21.74 -1.82
C PHE A 148 -5.30 -22.69 -2.59
N ALA A 149 -5.87 -23.60 -3.39
CA ALA A 149 -5.09 -24.51 -4.24
C ALA A 149 -4.28 -23.79 -5.33
N ARG A 150 -4.74 -22.62 -5.77
CA ARG A 150 -4.04 -21.76 -6.74
C ARG A 150 -3.14 -20.72 -6.10
N ALA A 151 -3.20 -20.58 -4.77
CA ALA A 151 -2.46 -19.55 -4.06
C ALA A 151 -0.95 -19.84 -4.09
N GLY A 152 -0.19 -18.80 -4.46
CA GLY A 152 1.26 -18.82 -4.52
C GLY A 152 1.86 -18.11 -3.32
N VAL A 153 2.64 -17.06 -3.60
CA VAL A 153 3.24 -16.16 -2.61
C VAL A 153 2.22 -15.18 -2.00
N ILE A 154 1.05 -15.02 -2.63
CA ILE A 154 0.00 -14.11 -2.20
C ILE A 154 -1.34 -14.85 -2.07
N PHE A 155 -2.20 -14.31 -1.20
CA PHE A 155 -3.58 -14.75 -1.00
C PHE A 155 -4.46 -14.59 -2.26
N GLY A 156 -5.62 -15.23 -2.25
CA GLY A 156 -6.60 -15.20 -3.33
C GLY A 156 -7.26 -13.84 -3.53
N THR A 157 -8.10 -13.74 -4.56
CA THR A 157 -8.69 -12.47 -5.01
C THR A 157 -9.65 -11.89 -3.96
N ALA A 158 -10.43 -12.75 -3.30
CA ALA A 158 -11.31 -12.33 -2.22
C ALA A 158 -10.54 -11.76 -1.02
N GLY A 159 -9.45 -12.44 -0.62
CA GLY A 159 -8.53 -11.96 0.42
C GLY A 159 -7.89 -10.63 0.03
N ALA A 160 -7.47 -10.49 -1.23
CA ALA A 160 -6.87 -9.25 -1.75
C ALA A 160 -7.82 -8.06 -1.69
N LEU A 161 -9.08 -8.25 -2.08
CA LEU A 161 -10.09 -7.21 -1.98
C LEU A 161 -10.32 -6.81 -0.52
N ALA A 162 -10.46 -7.78 0.39
CA ALA A 162 -10.65 -7.54 1.81
C ALA A 162 -9.47 -6.74 2.41
N ALA A 163 -8.23 -7.18 2.18
CA ALA A 163 -7.03 -6.47 2.65
C ALA A 163 -6.96 -5.05 2.06
N THR A 164 -7.28 -4.88 0.78
CA THR A 164 -7.27 -3.57 0.11
C THR A 164 -8.31 -2.62 0.72
N CYS A 165 -9.51 -3.10 1.04
CA CYS A 165 -10.54 -2.30 1.70
C CYS A 165 -10.10 -1.87 3.10
N VAL A 166 -9.60 -2.80 3.93
CA VAL A 166 -9.12 -2.51 5.30
C VAL A 166 -7.98 -1.50 5.27
N THR A 167 -6.96 -1.75 4.46
CA THR A 167 -5.80 -0.85 4.32
C THR A 167 -6.20 0.51 3.75
N GLY A 168 -7.19 0.57 2.87
CA GLY A 168 -7.74 1.81 2.34
C GLY A 168 -8.41 2.67 3.41
N VAL A 169 -9.19 2.06 4.31
CA VAL A 169 -9.78 2.76 5.46
C VAL A 169 -8.69 3.31 6.36
N VAL A 170 -7.68 2.50 6.69
CA VAL A 170 -6.55 2.92 7.53
C VAL A 170 -5.77 4.06 6.89
N LEU A 171 -5.41 3.96 5.60
CA LEU A 171 -4.72 5.05 4.89
C LEU A 171 -5.56 6.32 4.83
N ARG A 172 -6.88 6.21 4.63
CA ARG A 172 -7.76 7.38 4.63
C ARG A 172 -7.73 8.11 5.97
N VAL A 173 -7.67 7.37 7.07
CA VAL A 173 -7.55 7.95 8.42
C VAL A 173 -6.16 8.58 8.62
N LEU A 174 -5.08 7.85 8.29
CA LEU A 174 -3.71 8.31 8.49
C LEU A 174 -3.34 9.51 7.60
N LEU A 175 -3.83 9.56 6.37
CA LEU A 175 -3.50 10.58 5.37
C LEU A 175 -4.54 11.72 5.29
N ARG A 176 -5.48 11.78 6.24
CA ARG A 176 -6.61 12.74 6.24
C ARG A 176 -6.16 14.18 5.96
N ASP A 177 -5.16 14.66 6.68
CA ASP A 177 -4.69 16.05 6.60
C ASP A 177 -4.02 16.38 5.25
N ARG A 178 -3.41 15.38 4.61
CA ARG A 178 -2.77 15.54 3.29
C ARG A 178 -3.77 15.55 2.15
N MET A 179 -4.90 14.85 2.29
CA MET A 179 -5.95 14.86 1.29
C MET A 179 -6.78 16.16 1.29
N ILE A 180 -6.78 16.90 2.41
CA ILE A 180 -7.55 18.15 2.56
C ILE A 180 -6.74 19.39 2.12
N ARG A 181 -5.40 19.37 2.23
CA ARG A 181 -4.58 20.53 1.87
C ARG A 181 -4.61 20.79 0.35
N PRO A 182 -5.00 22.01 -0.09
CA PRO A 182 -4.90 22.42 -1.48
C PRO A 182 -3.46 22.32 -1.97
N SER A 183 -3.28 22.07 -3.27
CA SER A 183 -1.94 22.04 -3.84
C SER A 183 -1.27 23.43 -3.72
N PRO A 184 0.07 23.52 -3.63
CA PRO A 184 0.77 24.80 -3.59
C PRO A 184 0.43 25.70 -4.78
N ASP A 185 0.25 25.10 -5.97
CA ASP A 185 -0.16 25.80 -7.19
C ASP A 185 -1.58 26.37 -7.09
N GLU A 186 -2.51 25.63 -6.50
CA GLU A 186 -3.89 26.07 -6.30
C GLU A 186 -3.98 27.18 -5.24
N SER A 187 -3.14 27.10 -4.20
CA SER A 187 -3.01 28.13 -3.19
C SER A 187 -2.34 29.41 -3.74
N ALA A 188 -1.42 29.27 -4.70
CA ALA A 188 -0.81 30.40 -5.41
C ALA A 188 -1.81 31.04 -6.39
N ARG A 189 -2.56 30.20 -7.12
CA ARG A 189 -3.60 30.65 -8.06
C ARG A 189 -4.74 31.38 -7.35
N SER A 190 -5.24 30.84 -6.24
CA SER A 190 -6.26 31.49 -5.40
C SER A 190 -5.81 32.87 -4.94
N ARG A 191 -4.57 32.98 -4.42
CA ARG A 191 -4.00 34.26 -3.99
C ARG A 191 -3.86 35.27 -5.13
N MET A 192 -3.54 34.82 -6.34
CA MET A 192 -3.53 35.68 -7.52
C MET A 192 -4.93 36.17 -7.90
N THR A 193 -5.95 35.29 -7.87
CA THR A 193 -7.34 35.70 -8.12
C THR A 193 -7.86 36.67 -7.06
N ASP A 194 -7.55 36.43 -5.79
CA ASP A 194 -7.94 37.32 -4.68
C ASP A 194 -7.26 38.69 -4.80
N ALA A 195 -5.97 38.71 -5.17
CA ALA A 195 -5.24 39.95 -5.43
C ALA A 195 -5.81 40.71 -6.65
N ALA A 196 -6.16 40.02 -7.73
CA ALA A 196 -6.77 40.63 -8.90
C ALA A 196 -8.16 41.22 -8.57
N ALA A 197 -8.98 40.52 -7.79
CA ALA A 197 -10.28 41.01 -7.34
C ALA A 197 -10.16 42.28 -6.48
N LEU A 198 -9.18 42.32 -5.57
CA LEU A 198 -8.86 43.50 -4.75
C LEU A 198 -8.44 44.72 -5.56
N VAL A 199 -7.65 44.51 -6.62
CA VAL A 199 -7.25 45.60 -7.52
C VAL A 199 -8.46 46.15 -8.29
N ILE A 200 -9.34 45.27 -8.77
CA ILE A 200 -10.54 45.67 -9.50
C ILE A 200 -11.46 46.49 -8.58
N SER A 201 -11.75 46.02 -7.37
CA SER A 201 -12.61 46.77 -6.43
C SER A 201 -12.01 48.13 -6.03
N ALA A 202 -10.69 48.22 -5.86
CA ALA A 202 -10.03 49.48 -5.52
C ALA A 202 -10.00 50.50 -6.68
N THR A 203 -10.18 50.03 -7.93
CA THR A 203 -10.29 50.93 -9.09
C THR A 203 -11.71 51.40 -9.37
N ASP A 204 -12.73 50.66 -8.91
CA ASP A 204 -14.14 51.05 -9.01
C ASP A 204 -14.46 52.17 -8.01
N ASP A 205 -13.93 52.07 -6.78
CA ASP A 205 -14.12 53.02 -5.68
C ASP A 205 -13.46 54.41 -5.90
N ARG A 206 -12.75 54.61 -7.02
CA ARG A 206 -12.11 55.88 -7.41
C ARG A 206 -12.85 56.62 -8.53
N ARG A 207 -13.97 56.09 -9.02
CA ARG A 207 -14.75 56.68 -10.12
C ARG A 207 -16.00 57.44 -9.67
N ASP A 208 -16.29 57.46 -8.37
CA ASP A 208 -17.31 58.29 -7.72
C ASP A 208 -16.68 59.51 -7.04
#